data_AF-A0A4R2BDU6-F1
#
_entry.id   AF-A0A4R2BDU6-F1
#
_cell.length_a   1.000
_cell.length_b   1.000
_cell.length_c   1.000
_cell.angle_alpha   90.00
_cell.angle_beta   90.00
_cell.angle_gamma   90.00
#
_symmetry.space_group_name_H-M   'P 1'
#
loop_
_entity.id
_entity.type
_entity.pdbx_description
1 polymer ?
#
loop_
_entity_poly.entity_id
_entity_poly.type
_entity_poly.pdbx_seq_one_letter_code
_entity_poly.pdbx_strand_id
1 'polypeptide(L)'
;MKWVYVFILSLFSLLLLGEGIELWTVMNQAEGTQFGISLFGIDIKNDVFKENMPVYALGFSVASIIPIMVAGTIVIKDIHRK
;
A
#
# COMPACT_ATOMS: atom_id res chain seq x y z
N MET A 1 -9.23 -8.73 21.55
CA MET A 1 -8.12 -7.84 21.16
C MET A 1 -7.43 -8.25 19.84
N LYS A 2 -7.03 -9.51 19.64
CA LYS A 2 -6.32 -9.98 18.41
C LYS A 2 -6.99 -9.59 17.08
N TRP A 3 -8.32 -9.71 17.04
CA TRP A 3 -9.15 -9.35 15.87
C TRP A 3 -9.10 -7.86 15.52
N VAL A 4 -8.87 -6.98 16.49
CA VAL A 4 -8.68 -5.54 16.23
C VAL A 4 -7.39 -5.32 15.44
N TYR A 5 -6.30 -6.02 15.80
CA TYR A 5 -5.05 -5.95 15.04
C TYR A 5 -5.20 -6.51 13.63
N VAL A 6 -5.92 -7.62 13.46
CA VAL A 6 -6.22 -8.18 12.13
C VAL A 6 -6.98 -7.14 11.29
N PHE A 7 -8.01 -6.51 11.85
CA PHE A 7 -8.78 -5.48 11.16
C PHE A 7 -7.93 -4.27 10.75
N ILE A 8 -7.11 -3.74 11.68
CA ILE A 8 -6.23 -2.60 11.42
C ILE A 8 -5.20 -2.95 10.33
N LEU A 9 -4.57 -4.13 10.41
CA LEU A 9 -3.57 -4.57 9.43
C LEU A 9 -4.19 -4.76 8.05
N SER A 10 -5.39 -5.33 7.97
CA SER A 10 -6.13 -5.46 6.70
C SER A 10 -6.49 -4.09 6.12
N LEU A 11 -6.97 -3.15 6.93
CA LEU A 11 -7.28 -1.79 6.48
C LEU A 11 -6.02 -1.08 5.95
N PHE A 12 -4.92 -1.16 6.71
CA PHE A 12 -3.64 -0.55 6.34
C PHE A 12 -3.08 -1.15 5.05
N SER A 13 -3.21 -2.46 4.84
CA SER A 13 -2.84 -3.10 3.58
C SER A 13 -3.65 -2.59 2.40
N LEU A 14 -4.97 -2.49 2.54
CA LEU A 14 -5.84 -1.99 1.47
C LEU A 14 -5.50 -0.55 1.08
N LEU A 15 -5.16 0.29 2.06
CA LEU A 15 -4.74 1.66 1.80
C LEU A 15 -3.42 1.71 1.01
N LEU A 16 -2.41 0.93 1.41
CA LEU A 16 -1.16 0.83 0.67
C LEU A 16 -1.37 0.28 -0.75
N LEU A 17 -2.22 -0.73 -0.91
CA LEU A 17 -2.52 -1.29 -2.22
C LEU A 17 -3.27 -0.27 -3.10
N GLY A 18 -4.18 0.50 -2.51
CA GLY A 18 -4.90 1.58 -3.17
C GLY A 18 -3.95 2.62 -3.74
N GLU A 19 -3.01 3.13 -2.93
CA GLU A 19 -1.96 4.06 -3.39
C GLU A 19 -1.13 3.45 -4.53
N GLY A 20 -0.71 2.18 -4.40
CA GLY A 20 0.03 1.48 -5.45
C GLY A 20 -0.72 1.43 -6.79
N ILE A 21 -2.02 1.13 -6.76
CA ILE A 21 -2.88 1.10 -7.95
C ILE A 21 -3.08 2.50 -8.50
N GLU A 22 -3.31 3.49 -7.65
CA GLU A 22 -3.51 4.89 -8.04
C GLU A 22 -2.30 5.41 -8.81
N LEU A 23 -1.09 5.21 -8.29
CA LEU A 23 0.14 5.58 -9.00
C LEU A 23 0.28 4.88 -10.36
N TRP A 24 -0.08 3.60 -10.45
CA TRP A 24 -0.09 2.88 -11.74
C TRP A 24 -1.08 3.49 -12.73
N THR A 25 -2.27 3.87 -12.27
CA THR A 25 -3.29 4.49 -13.13
C THR A 25 -2.91 5.90 -13.58
N VAL A 26 -2.38 6.72 -12.67
CA VAL A 26 -1.89 8.07 -12.98
C VAL A 26 -0.77 7.99 -14.00
N MET A 27 0.17 7.06 -13.86
CA MET A 27 1.27 6.90 -14.82
C MET A 27 0.79 6.61 -16.25
N ASN A 28 -0.29 5.82 -16.41
CA ASN A 28 -0.85 5.51 -17.73
C ASN A 28 -1.61 6.69 -18.36
N GLN A 29 -2.10 7.64 -17.55
CA GLN A 29 -2.86 8.82 -18.01
C GLN A 29 -2.02 10.12 -18.02
N ALA A 30 -0.82 10.05 -17.47
CA ALA A 30 0.08 11.17 -17.24
C ALA A 30 0.81 11.65 -18.52
N GLU A 31 0.42 12.82 -19.04
CA GLU A 31 1.16 13.54 -20.10
C GLU A 31 2.28 14.47 -19.55
N GLY A 32 2.32 14.72 -18.24
CA GLY A 32 3.35 15.53 -17.58
C GLY A 32 4.64 14.78 -17.22
N THR A 33 5.70 15.52 -16.86
CA THR A 33 7.02 14.97 -16.48
C THR A 33 7.22 14.80 -14.97
N GLN A 34 6.44 15.50 -14.14
CA GLN A 34 6.56 15.53 -12.68
C GLN A 34 5.18 15.35 -12.03
N PHE A 35 5.10 14.47 -11.02
CA PHE A 35 3.88 14.29 -10.23
C PHE A 35 4.21 14.22 -8.74
N GLY A 36 3.23 14.66 -7.95
CA GLY A 36 3.23 14.48 -6.50
C GLY A 36 2.82 13.06 -6.12
N ILE A 37 3.46 12.51 -5.10
CA ILE A 37 3.07 11.28 -4.43
C ILE A 37 2.55 11.64 -3.05
N SER A 38 1.29 11.32 -2.80
CA SER A 38 0.67 11.36 -1.48
C SER A 38 0.66 9.96 -0.85
N LEU A 39 0.56 9.91 0.46
CA LEU A 39 0.34 8.68 1.23
C LEU A 39 -0.58 8.99 2.38
N PHE A 40 -1.74 8.34 2.43
CA PHE A 40 -2.79 8.63 3.41
C PHE A 40 -3.22 10.12 3.38
N GLY A 41 -3.20 10.73 2.20
CA GLY A 41 -3.51 12.16 2.03
C GLY A 41 -2.42 13.11 2.54
N ILE A 42 -1.23 12.61 2.85
CA ILE A 42 -0.06 13.41 3.17
C ILE A 42 0.89 13.39 1.98
N ASP A 43 1.20 14.55 1.42
CA ASP A 43 2.19 14.65 0.35
C ASP A 43 3.57 14.23 0.87
N ILE A 44 4.08 13.11 0.35
CA ILE A 44 5.43 12.63 0.64
C ILE A 44 6.43 13.41 -0.20
N LYS A 45 6.11 13.61 -1.48
CA LYS A 45 7.05 14.19 -2.44
C LYS A 45 6.32 14.81 -3.62
N ASN A 46 6.53 16.09 -3.85
CA ASN A 46 5.82 16.87 -4.89
C ASN A 46 6.51 16.86 -6.26
N ASP A 47 7.66 16.20 -6.36
CA ASP A 47 8.47 16.22 -7.58
C ASP A 47 9.13 14.86 -7.81
N VAL A 48 8.31 13.90 -8.22
CA VAL A 48 8.79 12.61 -8.68
C VAL A 48 8.77 12.60 -10.20
N PHE A 49 9.93 12.32 -10.80
CA PHE A 49 10.02 12.09 -12.23
C PHE A 49 9.24 10.83 -12.61
N LYS A 50 8.56 10.88 -13.75
CA LYS A 50 7.76 9.76 -14.29
C LYS A 50 8.52 8.43 -14.32
N GLU A 51 9.83 8.46 -14.58
CA GLU A 51 10.71 7.28 -14.59
C GLU A 51 10.81 6.55 -13.24
N ASN A 52 10.63 7.28 -12.13
CA ASN A 52 10.71 6.71 -10.78
C ASN A 52 9.34 6.25 -10.25
N MET A 53 8.23 6.65 -10.87
CA MET A 53 6.87 6.30 -10.45
C MET A 53 6.58 4.80 -10.37
N PRO A 54 7.04 3.96 -11.33
CA PRO A 54 6.88 2.52 -11.22
C PRO A 54 7.49 1.96 -9.93
N VAL A 55 8.62 2.51 -9.49
CA VAL A 55 9.32 2.05 -8.27
C VAL A 55 8.48 2.35 -7.02
N TYR A 56 7.87 3.53 -6.95
CA TYR A 56 6.97 3.87 -5.84
C TYR A 56 5.68 3.04 -5.89
N ALA A 57 5.07 2.88 -7.07
CA ALA A 57 3.85 2.08 -7.25
C ALA A 57 4.07 0.61 -6.86
N LEU A 58 5.20 0.03 -7.28
CA LEU A 58 5.63 -1.30 -6.85
C LEU A 58 5.96 -1.35 -5.37
N GLY A 59 6.62 -0.32 -4.83
CA GLY A 59 6.92 -0.20 -3.41
C GLY A 59 5.68 -0.28 -2.54
N PHE A 60 4.63 0.48 -2.87
CA PHE A 60 3.35 0.44 -2.15
C PHE A 60 2.62 -0.89 -2.33
N SER A 61 2.60 -1.41 -3.55
CA SER A 61 1.98 -2.71 -3.84
C SER A 61 2.63 -3.85 -3.05
N VAL A 62 3.97 -3.93 -3.04
CA VAL A 62 4.71 -4.94 -2.29
C VAL A 62 4.58 -4.71 -0.77
N ALA A 63 4.64 -3.46 -0.32
CA ALA A 63 4.48 -3.12 1.10
C ALA A 63 3.11 -3.54 1.64
N SER A 64 2.06 -3.51 0.81
CA SER A 64 0.70 -3.97 1.19
C SER A 64 0.64 -5.45 1.58
N ILE A 65 1.58 -6.28 1.11
CA ILE A 65 1.61 -7.72 1.37
C ILE A 65 2.01 -8.01 2.82
N ILE A 66 2.91 -7.20 3.40
CA ILE A 66 3.46 -7.44 4.74
C ILE A 66 2.36 -7.44 5.82
N PRO A 67 1.47 -6.42 5.90
CA PRO A 67 0.38 -6.43 6.87
C PRO A 67 -0.58 -7.61 6.68
N ILE A 68 -0.87 -8.01 5.43
CA ILE A 68 -1.70 -9.19 5.14
C ILE A 68 -1.03 -10.46 5.66
N MET A 69 0.27 -10.64 5.44
CA MET A 69 1.00 -11.80 5.97
C MET A 69 0.93 -11.84 7.50
N VAL A 70 1.18 -10.71 8.16
CA VAL A 70 1.12 -10.63 9.63
C VAL A 70 -0.31 -10.94 10.12
N ALA A 71 -1.33 -10.34 9.52
CA ALA A 71 -2.73 -10.63 9.85
C ALA A 71 -3.08 -12.11 9.67
N GLY A 72 -2.63 -12.72 8.56
CA GLY A 72 -2.79 -14.14 8.27
C GLY A 72 -2.13 -15.03 9.32
N THR A 73 -0.90 -14.72 9.75
CA THR A 73 -0.23 -15.49 10.81
C THR A 73 -0.98 -15.44 12.15
N ILE A 74 -1.59 -14.30 12.49
CA ILE A 74 -2.41 -14.16 13.70
C ILE A 74 -3.64 -15.07 13.62
N VAL A 75 -4.32 -15.08 12.48
CA VAL A 75 -5.52 -15.91 12.24
C VAL A 75 -5.16 -17.40 12.26
N ILE A 76 -4.14 -17.83 11.52
CA ILE A 76 -3.69 -19.23 11.47
C ILE A 76 -3.35 -19.74 12.87
N LYS A 77 -2.63 -18.92 13.66
CA LYS A 77 -2.27 -19.26 15.04
C LYS A 77 -3.48 -19.34 15.97
N ASP A 78 -4.51 -18.55 15.74
CA ASP A 78 -5.75 -18.62 16.53
C ASP A 78 -6.55 -19.89 16.22
N ILE A 79 -6.60 -20.30 14.94
CA ILE A 79 -7.23 -21.55 14.51
C ILE A 79 -6.50 -22.76 15.11
N HIS A 80 -5.17 -22.80 15.05
CA HIS A 80 -4.38 -23.92 15.59
C HIS A 80 -4.36 -24.04 17.13
N ARG A 81 -4.81 -23.01 17.85
CA ARG A 81 -4.88 -23.01 19.32
C ARG A 81 -6.24 -23.41 19.88
N LYS A 82 -7.26 -23.55 19.02
CA LYS A 82 -8.57 -24.09 19.37
C LYS A 82 -8.58 -25.59 19.18
#